data_AF-A0A6J1RG37-F1
#
_entry.id   AF-A0A6J1RG37-F1
#
_cell.length_a   1.000
_cell.length_b   1.000
_cell.length_c   1.000
_cell.angle_alpha   90.00
_cell.angle_beta   90.00
_cell.angle_gamma   90.00
#
_symmetry.space_group_name_H-M   'P 1'
#
loop_
_entity.id
_entity.type
_entity.pdbx_description
1 polymer ?
#
loop_
_entity_poly.entity_id
_entity_poly.type
_entity_poly.pdbx_seq_one_letter_code
_entity_poly.pdbx_strand_id
1 'polypeptide(L)'
;MFTTTLRSSLIIHNENTFIIKEREVIPVFDYVHLLKATRNNLLTKDLHMNVNKACNEDEQYASWSHIVTCYDIDKNSFLKQRQLSKITKKHVNPNLIPKMRVKYASQVCSKIFSNFINVVLNLSNGVVQTRKGIIKLPKGAAATFDMLYFFNNLFDSFNGIQGQ
;
A
#
# COMPACT_ATOMS: atom_id res chain seq x y z
N MET A 1 3.70 20.40 11.91
CA MET A 1 5.03 20.85 12.38
C MET A 1 5.10 20.53 13.87
N PHE A 2 5.88 19.53 14.27
CA PHE A 2 6.06 19.18 15.68
C PHE A 2 7.29 19.92 16.20
N THR A 3 7.10 20.91 17.07
CA THR A 3 8.18 21.62 17.75
C THR A 3 8.49 20.89 19.06
N THR A 4 9.58 20.12 19.08
CA THR A 4 10.11 19.49 20.29
C THR A 4 11.25 20.35 20.83
N THR A 5 11.03 21.06 21.94
CA THR A 5 12.07 21.82 22.64
C THR A 5 12.71 20.96 23.74
N LEU A 6 13.98 20.59 23.54
CA LEU A 6 14.80 19.92 24.56
C LEU A 6 15.58 20.96 25.38
N ARG A 7 15.59 20.79 26.71
CA ARG A 7 15.89 21.84 27.69
C ARG A 7 17.38 22.20 27.86
N SER A 8 18.34 21.62 27.12
CA SER A 8 19.76 21.91 27.39
C SER A 8 20.73 21.54 26.25
N SER A 9 20.80 22.38 25.22
CA SER A 9 22.00 22.61 24.37
C SER A 9 21.60 23.46 23.16
N LEU A 10 22.53 24.24 22.59
CA LEU A 10 22.36 24.90 21.30
C LEU A 10 21.84 23.89 20.26
N ILE A 11 20.61 24.08 19.79
CA ILE A 11 19.99 23.27 18.72
C ILE A 11 20.20 24.04 17.43
N ILE A 12 21.03 23.50 16.54
CA ILE A 12 21.11 23.97 15.16
C ILE A 12 20.17 23.08 14.35
N HIS A 13 19.14 23.70 13.76
CA HIS A 13 18.20 23.03 12.88
C HIS A 13 18.77 23.01 11.47
N ASN A 14 18.94 21.80 10.92
CA ASN A 14 19.03 21.59 9.49
C ASN A 14 17.68 21.07 9.00
N GLU A 15 17.35 21.21 7.71
CA GLU A 15 15.98 21.03 7.18
C GLU A 15 15.27 19.74 7.64
N ASN A 16 16.01 18.65 7.91
CA ASN A 16 15.47 17.37 8.39
C ASN A 16 16.20 16.76 9.59
N THR A 17 17.22 17.43 10.15
CA THR A 17 18.05 16.91 11.25
C THR A 17 18.33 18.00 12.28
N PHE A 18 18.77 17.60 13.47
CA PHE A 18 19.18 18.56 14.48
C PHE A 18 20.43 18.09 15.22
N ILE A 19 21.27 19.05 15.62
CA ILE A 19 22.52 18.76 16.32
C ILE A 19 22.31 18.92 17.83
N ILE A 20 22.69 17.90 18.60
CA ILE A 20 22.74 17.93 20.07
C ILE A 20 24.15 17.56 20.50
N LYS A 21 24.85 18.48 21.18
CA LYS A 21 26.23 18.27 21.68
C LYS A 21 27.17 17.74 20.58
N GLU A 22 27.22 18.45 19.45
CA GLU A 22 28.05 18.11 18.27
C GLU A 22 27.70 16.77 17.60
N ARG A 23 26.60 16.13 17.98
CA ARG A 23 26.10 14.91 17.32
C ARG A 23 24.84 15.21 16.54
N GLU A 24 24.82 14.77 15.28
CA GLU A 24 23.64 14.82 14.46
C GLU A 24 22.61 13.78 14.94
N VAL A 25 21.37 14.23 15.08
CA VAL A 25 20.23 13.38 15.40
C VAL A 25 19.29 13.39 14.19
N ILE A 26 19.01 12.20 13.67
CA ILE A 26 18.12 11.98 12.54
C ILE A 26 16.77 11.49 13.09
N PRO A 27 15.71 12.32 13.08
CA PRO A 27 14.38 11.88 13.47
C PRO A 27 13.83 10.90 12.42
N VAL A 28 13.40 9.72 12.86
CA VAL A 28 12.78 8.69 12.01
C VAL A 28 11.33 8.48 12.43
N PHE A 29 10.43 8.41 11.45
CA PHE A 29 9.03 8.10 11.67
C PHE A 29 8.81 6.60 11.86
N ASP A 30 7.86 6.22 12.72
CA ASP A 30 7.45 4.83 12.86
C ASP A 30 6.76 4.34 11.56
N TYR A 31 7.47 3.49 10.82
CA TYR A 31 6.99 2.92 9.56
C TYR A 31 5.72 2.08 9.74
N VAL A 32 5.53 1.43 10.89
CA VAL A 32 4.33 0.62 11.21
C VAL A 32 3.11 1.52 11.24
N HIS A 33 3.25 2.72 11.80
CA HIS A 33 2.19 3.72 11.83
C HIS A 33 1.97 4.40 10.49
N LEU A 34 3.01 4.59 9.68
CA LEU A 34 2.88 5.10 8.30
C LEU A 34 2.06 4.14 7.43
N LEU A 35 2.37 2.84 7.44
CA LEU A 35 1.60 1.85 6.68
C LEU A 35 0.12 1.83 7.07
N LYS A 36 -0.14 1.90 8.38
CA LYS A 36 -1.50 2.01 8.93
C LYS A 36 -2.20 3.28 8.42
N ALA A 37 -1.52 4.43 8.44
CA ALA A 37 -2.06 5.70 7.98
C ALA A 37 -2.36 5.67 6.47
N THR A 38 -1.43 5.19 5.65
CA THR A 38 -1.59 5.00 4.20
C THR A 38 -2.84 4.17 3.91
N ARG A 39 -2.97 2.99 4.53
CA ARG A 39 -4.14 2.13 4.33
C ARG A 39 -5.44 2.82 4.79
N ASN A 40 -5.44 3.50 5.93
CA ASN A 40 -6.63 4.19 6.42
C ASN A 40 -7.09 5.32 5.48
N ASN A 41 -6.14 6.08 4.93
CA ASN A 41 -6.46 7.10 3.94
C ASN A 41 -7.04 6.48 2.67
N LEU A 42 -6.41 5.40 2.18
CA LEU A 42 -6.83 4.71 0.96
C LEU A 42 -8.25 4.12 1.05
N LEU A 43 -8.72 3.77 2.25
CA LEU A 43 -10.11 3.32 2.46
C LEU A 43 -11.17 4.38 2.11
N THR A 44 -10.79 5.66 2.12
CA THR A 44 -11.72 6.79 1.96
C THR A 44 -11.36 7.73 0.82
N LYS A 45 -10.13 7.63 0.30
CA LYS A 45 -9.55 8.53 -0.69
C LYS A 45 -8.73 7.71 -1.66
N ASP A 46 -8.66 8.16 -2.90
CA ASP A 46 -7.73 7.59 -3.87
C ASP A 46 -6.38 8.31 -3.79
N LEU A 47 -5.31 7.55 -4.03
CA LEU A 47 -3.96 8.09 -4.05
C LEU A 47 -3.59 8.45 -5.48
N HIS A 48 -3.37 9.74 -5.74
CA HIS A 48 -2.88 10.21 -7.02
C HIS A 48 -1.38 9.85 -7.18
N MET A 49 -1.06 9.09 -8.22
CA MET A 49 0.28 8.61 -8.52
C MET A 49 0.95 9.54 -9.55
N ASN A 50 1.42 10.70 -9.09
CA ASN A 50 2.21 11.63 -9.91
C ASN A 50 3.67 11.17 -10.00
N VAL A 51 3.92 10.09 -10.76
CA VAL A 51 5.28 9.60 -11.01
C VAL A 51 5.83 10.29 -12.25
N ASN A 52 6.34 11.53 -12.13
CA ASN A 52 7.11 12.23 -13.19
C ASN A 52 6.59 12.03 -14.63
N LYS A 53 5.28 12.15 -14.84
CA LYS A 53 4.69 12.01 -16.18
C LYS A 53 4.73 13.36 -16.89
N ALA A 54 5.09 13.33 -18.17
CA ALA A 54 4.93 14.49 -19.04
C ALA A 54 3.44 14.89 -19.11
N CYS A 55 3.15 16.17 -19.38
CA CYS A 55 1.82 16.80 -19.26
C CYS A 55 0.65 16.17 -20.08
N ASN A 56 0.87 15.05 -20.77
CA ASN A 56 -0.08 14.43 -21.71
C ASN A 56 -0.48 12.99 -21.34
N GLU A 57 -0.10 12.48 -20.16
CA GLU A 57 -0.54 11.17 -19.70
C GLU A 57 -1.77 11.26 -18.79
N ASP A 58 -2.70 10.32 -18.94
CA ASP A 58 -3.89 10.22 -18.08
C ASP A 58 -3.49 10.14 -16.60
N GLU A 59 -4.21 10.89 -15.76
CA GLU A 59 -4.03 10.84 -14.31
C GLU A 59 -4.23 9.42 -13.77
N GLN A 60 -3.30 8.96 -12.95
CA GLN A 60 -3.30 7.61 -12.43
C GLN A 60 -3.64 7.58 -10.94
N TYR A 61 -4.68 6.84 -10.59
CA TYR A 61 -5.17 6.76 -9.23
C TYR A 61 -5.10 5.32 -8.69
N ALA A 62 -4.40 5.16 -7.57
CA ALA A 62 -4.49 3.94 -6.78
C ALA A 62 -5.73 4.02 -5.88
N SER A 63 -6.58 2.99 -5.94
CA SER A 63 -7.87 3.00 -5.24
C SER A 63 -8.08 1.71 -4.45
N TRP A 64 -8.73 1.83 -3.29
CA TRP A 64 -9.17 0.66 -2.52
C TRP A 64 -10.20 -0.18 -3.25
N SER A 65 -10.98 0.42 -4.15
CA SER A 65 -11.94 -0.30 -4.99
C SER A 65 -11.27 -1.39 -5.84
N HIS A 66 -10.07 -1.12 -6.38
CA HIS A 66 -9.30 -2.11 -7.13
C HIS A 66 -8.89 -3.31 -6.26
N ILE A 67 -8.51 -3.05 -5.00
CA ILE A 67 -8.15 -4.09 -4.01
C ILE A 67 -9.35 -4.99 -3.71
N VAL A 68 -10.53 -4.39 -3.52
CA VAL A 68 -11.79 -5.14 -3.30
C VAL A 68 -12.13 -5.99 -4.53
N THR A 69 -12.07 -5.42 -5.73
CA THR A 69 -12.34 -6.14 -6.98
C THR A 69 -11.38 -7.31 -7.18
N CYS A 70 -10.07 -7.12 -6.98
CA CYS A 70 -9.09 -8.19 -7.06
C CYS A 70 -9.33 -9.29 -6.02
N TYR A 71 -9.70 -8.93 -4.80
CA TYR A 71 -10.07 -9.92 -3.79
C TYR A 71 -11.29 -10.74 -4.22
N ASP A 72 -12.31 -10.10 -4.80
CA ASP A 72 -13.49 -10.80 -5.31
C ASP A 72 -13.16 -11.71 -6.50
N ILE A 73 -12.26 -11.29 -7.40
CA ILE A 73 -11.74 -12.14 -8.48
C ILE A 73 -11.08 -13.40 -7.91
N ASP A 74 -10.11 -13.25 -7.00
CA ASP A 74 -9.41 -14.39 -6.40
C ASP A 74 -10.36 -15.32 -5.64
N LYS A 75 -11.26 -14.75 -4.83
CA LYS A 75 -12.19 -15.49 -3.98
C LYS A 75 -13.22 -16.30 -4.78
N ASN A 76 -13.64 -15.79 -5.94
CA ASN A 76 -14.64 -16.43 -6.79
C ASN A 76 -14.03 -17.11 -8.03
N SER A 77 -12.70 -17.21 -8.09
CA SER A 77 -12.01 -17.89 -9.19
C SER A 77 -12.33 -19.39 -9.24
N PHE A 78 -12.07 -19.99 -10.41
CA PHE A 78 -12.18 -21.44 -10.61
C PHE A 78 -10.90 -22.19 -10.16
N LEU A 79 -9.90 -21.47 -9.63
CA LEU A 79 -8.66 -22.07 -9.15
C LEU A 79 -8.95 -23.00 -7.97
N LYS A 80 -8.27 -24.16 -7.95
CA LYS A 80 -8.36 -25.13 -6.85
C LYS A 80 -7.86 -24.52 -5.53
N GLN A 81 -6.86 -23.65 -5.61
CA GLN A 81 -6.30 -22.92 -4.47
C GLN A 81 -6.29 -21.42 -4.76
N ARG A 82 -6.64 -20.61 -3.76
CA ARG A 82 -6.61 -19.16 -3.83
C ARG A 82 -5.16 -18.66 -3.85
N GLN A 83 -4.86 -17.71 -4.73
CA GLN A 83 -3.58 -17.02 -4.77
C GLN A 83 -3.44 -16.11 -3.54
N LEU A 84 -4.53 -15.45 -3.14
CA LEU A 84 -4.58 -14.59 -1.96
C LEU A 84 -5.11 -15.35 -0.72
N SER A 85 -4.52 -16.51 -0.42
CA SER A 85 -4.97 -17.43 0.64
C SER A 85 -4.98 -16.82 2.04
N LYS A 86 -3.99 -15.97 2.37
CA LYS A 86 -3.89 -15.23 3.64
C LYS A 86 -4.92 -14.08 3.75
N ILE A 87 -5.48 -13.63 2.63
CA ILE A 87 -6.39 -12.48 2.58
C ILE A 87 -7.83 -12.92 2.82
N THR A 88 -8.47 -12.25 3.77
CA THR A 88 -9.84 -12.50 4.25
C THR A 88 -10.67 -11.23 4.16
N LYS A 89 -12.00 -11.31 4.38
CA LYS A 89 -12.87 -10.12 4.45
C LYS A 89 -12.39 -9.04 5.42
N LYS A 90 -11.78 -9.42 6.55
CA LYS A 90 -11.12 -8.51 7.53
C LYS A 90 -9.96 -7.68 6.96
N HIS A 91 -9.44 -8.01 5.78
CA HIS A 91 -8.39 -7.24 5.12
C HIS A 91 -8.95 -6.16 4.20
N VAL A 92 -10.11 -6.41 3.59
CA VAL A 92 -10.61 -5.64 2.44
C VAL A 92 -11.90 -4.88 2.72
N ASN A 93 -12.80 -5.43 3.55
CA ASN A 93 -14.07 -4.78 3.83
C ASN A 93 -13.88 -3.68 4.90
N PRO A 94 -14.08 -2.39 4.58
CA PRO A 94 -13.88 -1.29 5.51
C PRO A 94 -14.58 -1.45 6.87
N ASN A 95 -15.76 -2.09 6.88
CA ASN A 95 -16.57 -2.31 8.08
C ASN A 95 -16.01 -3.45 8.97
N LEU A 96 -15.19 -4.33 8.42
CA LEU A 96 -14.63 -5.49 9.12
C LEU A 96 -13.13 -5.34 9.42
N ILE A 97 -12.47 -4.30 8.89
CA ILE A 97 -11.05 -4.09 9.07
C ILE A 97 -10.77 -3.62 10.50
N PRO A 98 -9.97 -4.38 11.29
CA PRO A 98 -9.51 -3.90 12.58
C PRO A 98 -8.44 -2.82 12.37
N LYS A 99 -8.85 -1.55 12.34
CA LYS A 99 -8.02 -0.40 11.92
C LYS A 99 -6.70 -0.24 12.67
N MET A 100 -6.57 -0.80 13.87
CA MET A 100 -5.35 -0.74 14.68
C MET A 100 -4.37 -1.88 14.41
N ARG A 101 -4.80 -2.98 13.78
CA ARG A 101 -3.95 -4.16 13.55
C ARG A 101 -3.21 -4.02 12.22
N VAL A 102 -1.94 -3.61 12.29
CA VAL A 102 -1.11 -3.33 11.09
C VAL A 102 -0.84 -4.57 10.24
N LYS A 103 -0.89 -5.77 10.82
CA LYS A 103 -0.81 -7.04 10.07
C LYS A 103 -1.74 -7.07 8.84
N TYR A 104 -2.98 -6.59 8.97
CA TYR A 104 -3.92 -6.59 7.84
C TYR A 104 -3.51 -5.61 6.74
N ALA A 105 -2.94 -4.47 7.10
CA ALA A 105 -2.43 -3.49 6.14
C ALA A 105 -1.19 -4.04 5.42
N SER A 106 -0.25 -4.64 6.16
CA SER A 106 0.95 -5.28 5.61
C SER A 106 0.60 -6.42 4.63
N GLN A 107 -0.35 -7.29 4.98
CA GLN A 107 -0.73 -8.39 4.10
C GLN A 107 -1.41 -7.89 2.80
N VAL A 108 -2.15 -6.78 2.85
CA VAL A 108 -2.70 -6.13 1.64
C VAL A 108 -1.60 -5.46 0.81
N CYS A 109 -0.68 -4.74 1.45
CA CYS A 109 0.49 -4.12 0.84
C CYS A 109 1.66 -5.11 0.65
N SER A 110 1.34 -6.35 0.24
CA SER A 110 2.33 -7.40 0.02
C SER A 110 2.63 -7.59 -1.46
N LYS A 111 3.83 -8.10 -1.74
CA LYS A 111 4.27 -8.49 -3.08
C LYS A 111 3.34 -9.52 -3.74
N ILE A 112 2.76 -10.43 -2.97
CA ILE A 112 1.81 -11.42 -3.48
C ILE A 112 0.54 -10.73 -3.97
N PHE A 113 0.01 -9.77 -3.21
CA PHE A 113 -1.19 -9.04 -3.61
C PHE A 113 -0.93 -8.22 -4.87
N SER A 114 0.15 -7.44 -4.91
CA SER A 114 0.49 -6.64 -6.08
C SER A 114 0.69 -7.53 -7.31
N ASN A 115 1.44 -8.62 -7.20
CA ASN A 115 1.63 -9.55 -8.31
C ASN A 115 0.31 -10.13 -8.82
N PHE A 116 -0.65 -10.41 -7.95
CA PHE A 116 -1.97 -10.89 -8.38
C PHE A 116 -2.72 -9.85 -9.22
N ILE A 117 -2.68 -8.56 -8.86
CA ILE A 117 -3.22 -7.47 -9.69
C ILE A 117 -2.56 -7.49 -11.08
N ASN A 118 -1.22 -7.60 -11.11
CA ASN A 118 -0.46 -7.59 -12.35
C ASN A 118 -0.79 -8.79 -13.25
N VAL A 119 -0.96 -9.98 -12.67
CA VAL A 119 -1.39 -11.20 -13.38
C VAL A 119 -2.76 -11.02 -14.01
N VAL A 120 -3.73 -10.48 -13.25
CA VAL A 120 -5.08 -10.21 -13.78
C VAL A 120 -5.02 -9.21 -14.94
N LEU A 121 -4.25 -8.12 -14.81
CA LEU A 121 -4.15 -7.11 -15.86
C LEU A 121 -3.48 -7.66 -17.13
N ASN A 122 -2.36 -8.36 -17.02
CA ASN A 122 -1.58 -8.77 -18.18
C ASN A 122 -2.06 -10.07 -18.84
N LEU A 123 -2.57 -11.03 -18.08
CA LEU A 123 -2.96 -12.34 -18.63
C LEU A 123 -4.44 -12.39 -19.01
N SER A 124 -5.29 -11.55 -18.41
CA SER A 124 -6.74 -11.55 -18.67
C SER A 124 -7.25 -10.23 -19.22
N ASN A 125 -6.37 -9.26 -19.52
CA ASN A 125 -6.73 -7.90 -19.90
C ASN A 125 -7.72 -7.24 -18.91
N GLY A 126 -7.62 -7.64 -17.64
CA GLY A 126 -8.54 -7.20 -16.58
C GLY A 126 -9.92 -7.85 -16.61
N VAL A 127 -10.23 -8.80 -17.50
CA VAL A 127 -11.55 -9.44 -17.61
C VAL A 127 -11.46 -10.90 -17.19
N VAL A 128 -12.06 -11.23 -16.04
CA VAL A 128 -11.99 -12.59 -15.48
C VAL A 128 -13.38 -13.19 -15.34
N GLN A 129 -13.57 -14.39 -15.88
CA GLN A 129 -14.76 -15.19 -15.61
C GLN A 129 -14.64 -15.84 -14.23
N THR A 130 -15.62 -15.59 -13.37
CA THR A 130 -15.67 -16.13 -12.01
C THR A 130 -16.99 -16.88 -11.78
N ARG A 131 -17.11 -17.54 -10.63
CA ARG A 131 -18.36 -18.17 -10.19
C ARG A 131 -19.51 -17.17 -10.01
N LYS A 132 -19.23 -15.87 -9.88
CA LYS A 132 -20.21 -14.78 -9.78
C LYS A 132 -20.49 -14.09 -11.12
N GLY A 133 -19.96 -14.64 -12.22
CA GLY A 133 -19.99 -14.01 -13.54
C GLY A 133 -18.68 -13.31 -13.87
N ILE A 134 -18.74 -12.47 -14.90
CA ILE A 134 -17.57 -11.74 -15.40
C ILE A 134 -17.30 -10.54 -14.48
N ILE A 135 -16.11 -10.48 -13.92
CA ILE A 135 -15.63 -9.34 -13.14
C ILE A 135 -14.56 -8.63 -13.95
N LYS A 136 -14.66 -7.30 -14.04
CA LYS A 136 -13.69 -6.45 -14.73
C LYS A 136 -12.88 -5.65 -13.73
N LEU A 137 -11.56 -5.77 -13.83
CA LEU A 137 -10.58 -4.92 -13.18
C LEU A 137 -10.14 -3.83 -14.18
N PRO A 138 -10.35 -2.54 -13.89
CA PRO A 138 -10.00 -1.47 -14.83
C PRO A 138 -8.48 -1.37 -14.99
N LYS A 139 -8.03 -0.87 -16.15
CA LYS A 139 -6.59 -0.65 -16.44
C LYS A 139 -5.92 0.27 -15.41
N GLY A 140 -6.68 1.21 -14.83
CA GLY A 140 -6.22 2.07 -13.72
C GLY A 140 -5.75 1.31 -12.48
N ALA A 141 -6.09 0.02 -12.33
CA ALA A 141 -5.55 -0.82 -11.28
C ALA A 141 -4.02 -1.02 -11.37
N ALA A 142 -3.40 -0.73 -12.52
CA ALA A 142 -1.93 -0.70 -12.64
C ALA A 142 -1.30 0.27 -11.64
N ALA A 143 -1.91 1.45 -11.44
CA ALA A 143 -1.45 2.41 -10.43
C ALA A 143 -1.53 1.84 -9.00
N THR A 144 -2.52 0.98 -8.74
CA THR A 144 -2.66 0.28 -7.46
C THR A 144 -1.60 -0.81 -7.30
N PHE A 145 -1.26 -1.52 -8.39
CA PHE A 145 -0.11 -2.42 -8.41
C PHE A 145 1.19 -1.70 -8.04
N ASP A 146 1.49 -0.58 -8.70
CA ASP A 146 2.72 0.19 -8.48
C ASP A 146 2.81 0.69 -7.04
N MET A 147 1.70 1.23 -6.53
CA MET A 147 1.58 1.68 -5.14
C MET A 147 1.86 0.54 -4.14
N LEU A 148 1.20 -0.60 -4.28
CA LEU A 148 1.39 -1.73 -3.37
C LEU A 148 2.82 -2.29 -3.46
N TYR A 149 3.39 -2.36 -4.66
CA TYR A 149 4.76 -2.82 -4.87
C TYR A 149 5.79 -1.87 -4.24
N PHE A 150 5.61 -0.57 -4.41
CA PHE A 150 6.43 0.45 -3.78
C PHE A 150 6.39 0.33 -2.25
N PHE A 151 5.20 0.30 -1.64
CA PHE A 151 5.08 0.20 -0.19
C PHE A 151 5.60 -1.11 0.36
N ASN A 152 5.43 -2.24 -0.36
CA ASN A 152 6.06 -3.50 0.04
C ASN A 152 7.58 -3.33 0.17
N ASN A 153 8.24 -2.82 -0.87
CA ASN A 153 9.69 -2.67 -0.88
C ASN A 153 10.17 -1.67 0.18
N LEU A 154 9.45 -0.55 0.33
CA LEU A 154 9.73 0.45 1.34
C LEU A 154 9.65 -0.15 2.75
N PHE A 155 8.57 -0.85 3.10
CA PHE A 155 8.40 -1.40 4.44
C PHE A 155 9.26 -2.62 4.73
N ASP A 156 9.56 -3.44 3.71
CA ASP A 156 10.53 -4.54 3.84
C ASP A 156 11.93 -3.99 4.13
N SER A 157 12.32 -2.84 3.55
CA SER A 157 13.61 -2.19 3.82
C SER A 157 13.81 -1.80 5.29
N PHE A 158 12.73 -1.45 6.01
CA PHE A 158 12.79 -1.12 7.44
C PHE A 158 12.84 -2.37 8.34
N ASN A 159 12.45 -3.53 7.82
CA ASN A 159 12.39 -4.77 8.57
C ASN A 159 13.65 -5.64 8.45
N GLY A 160 14.57 -5.32 7.53
CA GLY A 160 15.83 -6.04 7.34
C GLY A 160 15.68 -7.49 6.85
N ILE A 161 14.45 -7.96 6.58
CA ILE A 161 14.12 -9.30 6.09
C ILE A 161 13.27 -9.12 4.82
N GLN A 162 13.75 -9.60 3.67
CA GLN A 162 12.98 -9.57 2.42
C GLN A 162 11.92 -10.70 2.40
N GLY A 163 10.64 -10.35 2.22
CA GLY A 163 9.57 -11.26 1.77
C GLY A 163 8.86 -12.13 2.81
N GLN A 164 7.94 -11.55 3.61
CA GLN A 164 6.99 -12.29 4.48
C GLN A 164 5.59 -12.52 3.86
#